data_AF-A0A7X3ZL49-F1
#
_entry.id   AF-A0A7X3ZL49-F1
#
_cell.length_a   1.000
_cell.length_b   1.000
_cell.length_c   1.000
_cell.angle_alpha   90.00
_cell.angle_beta   90.00
_cell.angle_gamma   90.00
#
_symmetry.space_group_name_H-M   'P 1'
#
loop_
_entity.id
_entity.type
_entity.pdbx_description
1 polymer ?
#
loop_
_entity_poly.entity_id
_entity_poly.type
_entity_poly.pdbx_seq_one_letter_code
_entity_poly.pdbx_strand_id
1 'polypeptide(L)'
;AGSASITGDSLEVSIGTLAVFFGCGAIAISAMILPGVSGSFLLLAFGVYFPLLAAIKEFMEEIPTTLRGEISQLFVINFLTLSVFTLGCLSGLLVFTRLLNFLLDRYRNLTISFLIGLMVGSLYGLWPFRGTVEVGDKSYDAGHLLPDIDMNFLITVCAFLIGCGVILVFSRLEKETG
;
A
#
# COMPACT_ATOMS: atom_id res chain seq x y z
N ALA A 1 18.67 19.86 -20.09
CA ALA A 1 18.09 19.54 -21.40
C ALA A 1 17.45 18.17 -21.31
N GLY A 2 16.14 18.10 -21.47
CA GLY A 2 15.32 16.92 -21.18
C GLY A 2 13.92 17.32 -20.74
N SER A 3 13.32 18.28 -21.45
CA SER A 3 11.92 18.66 -21.34
C SER A 3 11.07 17.48 -21.82
N ALA A 4 10.52 16.71 -20.90
CA ALA A 4 9.42 15.81 -21.21
C ALA A 4 8.19 16.68 -21.50
N SER A 5 8.05 16.98 -22.79
CA SER A 5 6.89 17.62 -23.39
C SER A 5 5.66 16.74 -23.16
N ILE A 6 4.86 17.10 -22.15
CA ILE A 6 3.47 16.65 -22.07
C ILE A 6 2.70 17.57 -23.02
N THR A 7 2.88 17.33 -24.32
CA THR A 7 2.06 17.92 -25.39
C THR A 7 0.99 16.89 -25.72
N GLY A 8 -0.27 17.33 -25.73
CA GLY A 8 -1.42 16.49 -25.97
C GLY A 8 -1.33 15.77 -27.29
N ASP A 9 -1.01 14.48 -27.22
CA ASP A 9 -1.41 13.50 -28.23
C ASP A 9 -2.65 12.81 -27.70
N SER A 10 -3.53 12.44 -28.61
CA SER A 10 -4.82 11.77 -28.42
C SER A 10 -4.89 10.83 -27.21
N LEU A 11 -6.08 10.72 -26.62
CA LEU A 11 -6.48 9.60 -25.77
C LEU A 11 -6.48 8.27 -26.56
N GLU A 12 -5.41 7.95 -27.27
CA GLU A 12 -5.09 6.59 -27.64
C GLU A 12 -4.59 5.92 -26.37
N VAL A 13 -5.46 5.09 -25.81
CA VAL A 13 -5.07 4.04 -24.88
C VAL A 13 -4.07 3.13 -25.61
N SER A 14 -2.81 3.53 -25.59
CA SER A 14 -1.74 2.75 -26.17
C SER A 14 -1.60 1.46 -25.36
N ILE A 15 -1.35 0.35 -26.04
CA ILE A 15 -1.05 -0.95 -25.43
C ILE A 15 0.06 -0.79 -24.38
N GLY A 16 1.02 0.12 -24.63
CA GLY A 16 2.08 0.45 -23.68
C GLY A 16 1.55 0.99 -22.35
N THR A 17 0.60 1.94 -22.38
CA THR A 17 -0.01 2.51 -21.17
C THR A 17 -0.78 1.44 -20.40
N LEU A 18 -1.59 0.62 -21.08
CA LEU A 18 -2.31 -0.49 -20.42
C LEU A 18 -1.36 -1.50 -19.77
N ALA A 19 -0.26 -1.85 -20.45
CA ALA A 19 0.75 -2.75 -19.90
C ALA A 19 1.44 -2.17 -18.66
N VAL A 20 1.69 -0.85 -18.63
CA VAL A 20 2.22 -0.16 -17.46
C VAL A 20 1.22 -0.24 -16.30
N PHE A 21 -0.06 0.06 -16.51
CA PHE A 21 -1.08 -0.06 -15.46
C PHE A 21 -1.21 -1.51 -14.94
N PHE A 22 -1.19 -2.50 -15.83
CA PHE A 22 -1.19 -3.90 -15.45
C PHE A 22 0.03 -4.26 -14.58
N GLY A 23 1.23 -3.90 -15.02
CA GLY A 23 2.47 -4.18 -14.30
C GLY A 23 2.55 -3.45 -12.95
N CYS A 24 2.17 -2.18 -12.91
CA CYS A 24 2.11 -1.40 -11.67
C CYS A 24 1.08 -1.99 -10.69
N GLY A 25 -0.08 -2.43 -11.16
CA GLY A 25 -1.07 -3.12 -10.32
C GLY A 25 -0.52 -4.42 -9.74
N ALA A 26 0.12 -5.25 -10.57
CA ALA A 26 0.73 -6.50 -10.15
C ALA A 26 1.85 -6.30 -9.11
N ILE A 27 2.71 -5.29 -9.29
CA ILE A 27 3.79 -4.99 -8.35
C ILE A 27 3.25 -4.36 -7.07
N ALA A 28 2.30 -3.43 -7.17
CA ALA A 28 1.74 -2.72 -6.01
C ALA A 28 0.99 -3.67 -5.07
N ILE A 29 0.18 -4.60 -5.60
CA ILE A 29 -0.50 -5.60 -4.75
C ILE A 29 0.50 -6.59 -4.14
N SER A 30 1.54 -6.97 -4.90
CA SER A 30 2.58 -7.87 -4.37
C SER A 30 3.27 -7.22 -3.18
N ALA A 31 3.58 -5.93 -3.29
CA ALA A 31 4.15 -5.14 -2.21
C ALA A 31 3.23 -5.01 -1.00
N MET A 32 1.91 -4.86 -1.19
CA MET A 32 0.95 -4.80 -0.06
C MET A 32 0.88 -6.08 0.78
N ILE A 33 1.26 -7.22 0.22
CA ILE A 33 1.26 -8.50 0.94
C ILE A 33 2.50 -8.65 1.82
N LEU A 34 3.62 -7.99 1.46
CA LEU A 34 4.81 -8.00 2.31
C LEU A 34 4.59 -7.10 3.55
N PRO A 35 4.94 -7.59 4.75
CA PRO A 35 4.89 -6.76 5.94
C PRO A 35 5.83 -5.57 5.83
N GLY A 36 5.31 -4.37 6.08
CA GLY A 36 6.11 -3.14 6.11
C GLY A 36 6.35 -2.48 4.74
N VAL A 37 5.81 -2.99 3.63
CA VAL A 37 5.92 -2.35 2.31
C VAL A 37 4.57 -1.77 1.88
N SER A 38 4.55 -0.48 1.55
CA SER A 38 3.32 0.21 1.12
C SER A 38 3.17 0.20 -0.41
N GLY A 39 2.12 -0.48 -0.90
CA GLY A 39 1.82 -0.50 -2.34
C GLY A 39 1.37 0.86 -2.89
N SER A 40 0.71 1.71 -2.09
CA SER A 40 0.31 3.06 -2.53
C SER A 40 1.51 4.00 -2.70
N PHE A 41 2.55 3.83 -1.88
CA PHE A 41 3.82 4.54 -2.07
C PHE A 41 4.52 4.11 -3.38
N LEU A 42 4.48 2.82 -3.73
CA LEU A 42 5.02 2.37 -5.02
C LEU A 42 4.25 2.95 -6.20
N LEU A 43 2.92 3.05 -6.13
CA LEU A 43 2.13 3.72 -7.17
C LEU A 43 2.48 5.20 -7.31
N LEU A 44 2.78 5.89 -6.20
CA LEU A 44 3.26 7.27 -6.21
C LEU A 44 4.66 7.36 -6.85
N ALA A 45 5.58 6.46 -6.48
CA ALA A 45 6.93 6.41 -7.02
C ALA A 45 6.95 6.13 -8.53
N PHE A 46 6.05 5.29 -9.02
CA PHE A 46 5.86 5.04 -10.45
C PHE A 46 5.08 6.15 -11.18
N GLY A 47 4.56 7.15 -10.46
CA GLY A 47 3.79 8.26 -11.04
C GLY A 47 2.37 7.89 -11.50
N VAL A 48 1.91 6.65 -11.26
CA VAL A 48 0.60 6.13 -11.71
C VAL A 48 -0.51 6.40 -10.68
N TYR A 49 -0.16 6.78 -9.45
CA TYR A 49 -1.13 7.05 -8.39
C TYR A 49 -2.18 8.11 -8.76
N PHE A 50 -1.76 9.29 -9.22
CA PHE A 50 -2.70 10.37 -9.56
C PHE A 50 -3.58 10.03 -10.77
N PRO A 51 -3.04 9.48 -11.89
CA PRO A 51 -3.86 8.98 -12.99
C PRO A 51 -4.87 7.92 -12.57
N LEU A 52 -4.48 6.96 -11.73
CA LEU A 52 -5.39 5.92 -11.24
C LEU A 52 -6.50 6.53 -10.38
N LEU A 53 -6.17 7.46 -9.49
CA LEU A 53 -7.14 8.13 -8.63
C LEU A 53 -8.13 8.98 -9.43
N ALA A 54 -7.66 9.67 -10.48
CA ALA A 54 -8.52 10.39 -11.42
C ALA A 54 -9.48 9.44 -12.15
N ALA A 55 -8.97 8.34 -12.71
CA ALA A 55 -9.79 7.34 -13.38
C ALA A 55 -10.87 6.72 -12.47
N ILE A 56 -10.56 6.48 -11.18
CA ILE A 56 -11.55 6.00 -10.21
C ILE A 56 -12.63 7.05 -9.93
N LYS A 57 -12.24 8.32 -9.76
CA LYS A 57 -13.18 9.41 -9.48
C LYS A 57 -14.11 9.65 -10.67
N GLU A 58 -13.55 9.75 -11.86
CA GLU A 58 -14.32 9.92 -13.10
C GLU A 58 -15.27 8.73 -13.32
N PHE A 59 -14.79 7.50 -13.10
CA PHE A 59 -15.63 6.31 -13.16
C PHE A 59 -16.79 6.36 -12.15
N MET A 60 -16.54 6.79 -10.90
CA MET A 60 -17.59 6.95 -9.88
C MET A 60 -18.62 8.03 -10.25
N GLU A 61 -18.18 9.15 -10.82
CA GLU A 61 -19.06 10.25 -11.25
C GLU A 61 -19.86 9.92 -12.51
N GLU A 62 -19.36 9.02 -13.38
CA GLU A 62 -20.04 8.58 -14.60
C GLU A 62 -20.99 7.38 -14.40
N ILE A 63 -20.94 6.69 -13.25
CA ILE A 63 -21.90 5.62 -12.93
C ILE A 63 -23.36 6.14 -12.93
N PRO A 64 -23.72 7.26 -12.26
CA PRO A 64 -25.09 7.78 -12.28
C PRO A 64 -25.56 8.28 -13.65
N THR A 65 -24.65 8.77 -14.49
CA THR A 65 -24.97 9.31 -15.83
C THR A 65 -25.13 8.19 -16.86
N THR A 66 -24.37 7.10 -16.74
CA THR A 66 -24.53 5.89 -17.57
C THR A 66 -25.92 5.27 -17.42
N LEU A 67 -26.51 5.36 -16.22
CA LEU A 67 -27.87 4.87 -15.93
C LEU A 67 -28.96 5.70 -16.63
N ARG A 68 -28.64 6.88 -17.18
CA ARG A 68 -29.53 7.65 -18.08
C ARG A 68 -29.48 7.20 -19.54
N GLY A 69 -28.65 6.22 -19.89
CA GLY A 69 -28.60 5.59 -21.22
C GLY A 69 -27.62 6.20 -22.21
N GLU A 70 -26.81 7.19 -21.80
CA GLU A 70 -25.72 7.74 -22.62
C GLU A 70 -24.38 7.12 -22.20
N ILE A 71 -23.89 6.14 -22.98
CA ILE A 71 -22.55 5.56 -22.76
C ILE A 71 -21.52 6.51 -23.39
N SER A 72 -20.76 7.23 -22.56
CA SER A 72 -19.65 8.07 -23.02
C SER A 72 -18.45 7.22 -23.44
N GLN A 73 -17.67 7.68 -24.42
CA GLN A 73 -16.41 7.01 -24.80
C GLN A 73 -15.38 7.05 -23.66
N LEU A 74 -15.41 8.09 -22.81
CA LEU A 74 -14.56 8.21 -21.62
C LEU A 74 -14.85 7.10 -20.60
N PHE A 75 -16.12 6.75 -20.39
CA PHE A 75 -16.51 5.67 -19.48
C PHE A 75 -15.86 4.34 -19.88
N VAL A 76 -15.86 4.02 -21.18
CA VAL A 76 -15.26 2.78 -21.70
C VAL A 76 -13.75 2.76 -21.48
N ILE A 77 -13.06 3.89 -21.66
CA ILE A 77 -11.60 4.01 -21.46
C ILE A 77 -11.23 3.85 -19.98
N ASN A 78 -11.94 4.53 -19.08
CA ASN A 78 -11.72 4.46 -17.64
C ASN A 78 -12.02 3.05 -17.11
N PHE A 79 -13.14 2.46 -17.54
CA PHE A 79 -13.49 1.08 -17.21
C PHE A 79 -12.44 0.08 -17.69
N LEU A 80 -11.94 0.22 -18.93
CA LEU A 80 -10.90 -0.66 -19.48
C LEU A 80 -9.59 -0.52 -18.69
N THR A 81 -9.16 0.70 -18.38
CA THR A 81 -7.94 0.98 -17.60
C THR A 81 -8.02 0.35 -16.21
N LEU A 82 -9.14 0.55 -15.50
CA LEU A 82 -9.38 -0.03 -14.17
C LEU A 82 -9.48 -1.55 -14.22
N SER A 83 -10.11 -2.10 -15.24
CA SER A 83 -10.21 -3.56 -15.43
C SER A 83 -8.83 -4.18 -15.66
N VAL A 84 -8.01 -3.59 -16.52
CA VAL A 84 -6.63 -4.05 -16.77
C VAL A 84 -5.76 -3.91 -15.51
N PHE A 85 -5.86 -2.81 -14.79
CA PHE A 85 -5.17 -2.64 -13.50
C PHE A 85 -5.58 -3.72 -12.50
N THR A 86 -6.90 -4.00 -12.39
CA THR A 86 -7.44 -5.02 -11.49
C THR A 86 -7.01 -6.43 -11.89
N LEU A 87 -6.96 -6.74 -13.19
CA LEU A 87 -6.39 -8.00 -13.69
C LEU A 87 -4.89 -8.10 -13.38
N GLY A 88 -4.16 -6.99 -13.46
CA GLY A 88 -2.79 -6.87 -13.00
C GLY A 88 -2.67 -7.22 -11.52
N CYS A 89 -3.49 -6.61 -10.68
CA CYS A 89 -3.55 -6.93 -9.25
C CYS A 89 -3.90 -8.40 -8.99
N LEU A 90 -4.91 -8.96 -9.66
CA LEU A 90 -5.31 -10.34 -9.44
C LEU A 90 -4.20 -11.32 -9.85
N SER A 91 -3.58 -11.09 -11.01
CA SER A 91 -2.48 -11.92 -11.50
C SER A 91 -1.24 -11.80 -10.61
N GLY A 92 -0.87 -10.58 -10.20
CA GLY A 92 0.23 -10.31 -9.27
C GLY A 92 0.01 -10.99 -7.92
N LEU A 93 -1.19 -10.86 -7.34
CA LEU A 93 -1.57 -11.52 -6.09
C LEU A 93 -1.45 -13.05 -6.19
N LEU A 94 -1.94 -13.66 -7.27
CA LEU A 94 -1.87 -15.11 -7.46
C LEU A 94 -0.42 -15.60 -7.63
N VAL A 95 0.37 -14.91 -8.46
CA VAL A 95 1.78 -15.23 -8.68
C VAL A 95 2.57 -15.09 -7.39
N PHE A 96 2.38 -13.97 -6.69
CA PHE A 96 3.10 -13.68 -5.46
C PHE A 96 2.72 -14.62 -4.32
N THR A 97 1.43 -14.95 -4.16
CA THR A 97 0.97 -15.94 -3.17
C THR A 97 1.61 -17.30 -3.42
N ARG A 98 1.68 -17.75 -4.68
CA ARG A 98 2.36 -19.00 -5.04
C ARG A 98 3.86 -18.92 -4.78
N LEU A 99 4.50 -17.80 -5.10
CA LEU A 99 5.91 -17.58 -4.83
C LEU A 99 6.20 -17.66 -3.32
N LEU A 100 5.42 -16.97 -2.49
CA LEU A 100 5.58 -17.02 -1.05
C LEU A 100 5.35 -18.41 -0.48
N ASN A 101 4.30 -19.12 -0.92
CA ASN A 101 4.08 -20.51 -0.50
C ASN A 101 5.27 -21.39 -0.88
N PHE A 102 5.78 -21.27 -2.11
CA PHE A 102 6.98 -22.00 -2.54
C PHE A 102 8.23 -21.68 -1.70
N LEU A 103 8.43 -20.40 -1.35
CA LEU A 103 9.53 -19.96 -0.46
C LEU A 103 9.35 -20.44 0.97
N LEU A 104 8.12 -20.46 1.48
CA LEU A 104 7.78 -20.95 2.82
C LEU A 104 7.85 -22.48 2.93
N ASP A 105 7.65 -23.21 1.84
CA ASP A 105 7.74 -24.67 1.81
C ASP A 105 9.20 -25.12 1.70
N ARG A 106 10.00 -24.49 0.83
CA ARG A 106 11.41 -24.88 0.60
C ARG A 106 12.40 -24.20 1.54
N TYR A 107 12.16 -22.95 1.90
CA TYR A 107 13.09 -22.11 2.67
C TYR A 107 12.43 -21.48 3.91
N ARG A 108 11.56 -22.24 4.60
CA ARG A 108 10.75 -21.77 5.74
C ARG A 108 11.53 -20.88 6.72
N ASN A 109 12.63 -21.39 7.26
CA ASN A 109 13.38 -20.68 8.30
C ASN A 109 13.95 -19.34 7.81
N LEU A 110 14.43 -19.29 6.56
CA LEU A 110 15.00 -18.09 5.96
C LEU A 110 13.90 -17.07 5.66
N THR A 111 12.79 -17.51 5.08
CA THR A 111 11.64 -16.65 4.77
C THR A 111 11.02 -16.06 6.03
N ILE A 112 10.80 -16.86 7.09
CA ILE A 112 10.27 -16.37 8.36
C ILE A 112 11.21 -15.35 9.01
N SER A 113 12.53 -15.63 9.03
CA SER A 113 13.51 -14.68 9.57
C SER A 113 13.53 -13.36 8.79
N PHE A 114 13.42 -13.42 7.46
CA PHE A 114 13.30 -12.24 6.61
C PHE A 114 12.04 -11.44 6.90
N LEU A 115 10.87 -12.09 7.00
CA LEU A 115 9.60 -11.42 7.33
C LEU A 115 9.62 -10.78 8.71
N ILE A 116 10.20 -11.46 9.72
CA ILE A 116 10.40 -10.90 11.06
C ILE A 116 11.31 -9.66 10.97
N GLY A 117 12.39 -9.72 10.20
CA GLY A 117 13.27 -8.57 9.96
C GLY A 117 12.54 -7.38 9.36
N LEU A 118 11.65 -7.61 8.38
CA LEU A 118 10.80 -6.57 7.81
C LEU A 118 9.81 -5.99 8.82
N MET A 119 9.17 -6.83 9.66
CA MET A 119 8.26 -6.37 10.73
C MET A 119 8.98 -5.52 11.78
N VAL A 120 10.18 -5.93 12.20
CA VAL A 120 11.01 -5.15 13.12
C VAL A 120 11.45 -3.84 12.48
N GLY A 121 11.80 -3.85 11.19
CA GLY A 121 12.14 -2.65 10.44
C GLY A 121 10.99 -1.63 10.36
N SER A 122 9.74 -2.09 10.15
CA SER A 122 8.59 -1.19 10.11
C SER A 122 8.23 -0.61 11.49
N LEU A 123 8.57 -1.32 12.58
CA LEU A 123 8.38 -0.84 13.95
C LEU A 123 9.20 0.42 14.25
N TYR A 124 10.40 0.55 13.66
CA TYR A 124 11.20 1.79 13.73
C TYR A 124 10.47 2.97 13.06
N GLY A 125 9.76 2.69 11.96
CA GLY A 125 8.89 3.64 11.25
C GLY A 125 7.71 4.15 12.09
N LEU A 126 7.13 3.26 12.88
CA LEU A 126 5.92 3.50 13.68
C LEU A 126 6.19 3.99 15.10
N TRP A 127 7.45 4.32 15.43
CA TRP A 127 7.84 4.73 16.78
C TRP A 127 6.96 5.90 17.27
N PRO A 128 6.23 5.74 18.40
CA PRO A 128 5.21 6.70 18.82
C PRO A 128 5.79 8.02 19.35
N PHE A 129 7.06 8.03 19.77
CA PHE A 129 7.72 9.20 20.34
C PHE A 129 8.55 9.94 19.28
N ARG A 130 7.90 10.31 18.18
CA ARG A 130 8.43 11.23 17.17
C ARG A 130 7.93 12.63 17.50
N GLY A 131 8.84 13.53 17.86
CA GLY A 131 8.51 14.90 18.22
C GLY A 131 8.66 15.83 17.02
N THR A 132 7.62 16.58 16.67
CA THR A 132 7.77 17.73 15.77
C THR A 132 8.13 18.94 16.63
N VAL A 133 9.36 19.46 16.50
CA VAL A 133 9.74 20.73 17.15
C VAL A 133 9.40 21.86 16.20
N GLU A 134 8.43 22.67 16.58
CA GLU A 134 8.07 23.89 15.84
C GLU A 134 9.07 24.99 16.16
N VAL A 135 9.88 25.40 15.17
CA VAL A 135 10.78 26.56 15.29
C VAL A 135 10.27 27.65 14.35
N GLY A 136 9.49 28.60 14.90
CA GLY A 136 8.81 29.62 14.12
C GLY A 136 7.54 29.09 13.44
N ASP A 137 7.28 29.49 12.19
CA ASP A 137 6.14 29.03 11.36
C ASP A 137 6.43 27.72 10.60
N LYS A 138 7.48 26.99 11.00
CA LYS A 138 7.94 25.76 10.34
C LYS A 138 8.18 24.67 11.38
N SER A 139 7.43 23.58 11.24
CA SER A 139 7.61 22.36 12.04
C SER A 139 8.83 21.60 11.52
N TYR A 140 9.87 21.48 12.34
CA TYR A 140 11.04 20.66 12.07
C TYR A 140 10.86 19.31 12.77
N ASP A 141 11.05 18.21 12.06
CA ASP A 141 10.98 16.86 12.62
C ASP A 141 12.21 16.68 13.53
N ALA A 142 12.03 16.86 14.84
CA ALA A 142 13.11 16.65 15.78
C ALA A 142 13.21 15.14 15.98
N GLY A 143 14.34 14.58 15.53
CA GLY A 143 14.61 13.16 15.62
C GLY A 143 14.44 12.58 17.02
N HIS A 144 14.50 11.25 17.13
CA HIS A 144 14.33 10.43 18.35
C HIS A 144 14.58 11.18 19.68
N LEU A 145 13.54 11.83 20.19
CA LEU A 145 13.50 12.37 21.54
C LEU A 145 13.06 11.24 22.47
N LEU A 146 13.76 11.06 23.58
CA LEU A 146 13.29 10.19 24.65
C LEU A 146 11.96 10.75 25.16
N PRO A 147 10.92 9.93 25.33
CA PRO A 147 9.64 10.41 25.81
C PRO A 147 9.77 11.00 27.21
N ASP A 148 9.16 12.17 27.42
CA ASP A 148 8.89 12.65 28.77
C ASP A 148 7.94 11.68 29.49
N ILE A 149 8.17 11.48 30.79
CA ILE A 149 7.35 10.59 31.62
C ILE A 149 6.01 11.28 31.94
N ASP A 150 5.17 11.37 30.92
CA ASP A 150 3.84 11.97 30.96
C ASP A 150 2.72 10.92 30.94
N MET A 151 1.48 11.35 31.18
CA MET A 151 0.30 10.49 31.09
C MET A 151 0.17 9.80 29.72
N ASN A 152 0.59 10.48 28.64
CA ASN A 152 0.60 9.91 27.29
C ASN A 152 1.57 8.73 27.15
N PHE A 153 2.73 8.80 27.83
CA PHE A 153 3.67 7.69 27.89
C PHE A 153 3.05 6.50 28.63
N LEU A 154 2.39 6.74 29.77
CA LEU A 154 1.72 5.70 30.53
C LEU A 154 0.60 5.01 29.71
N ILE A 155 -0.24 5.79 29.02
CA ILE A 155 -1.30 5.26 28.15
C ILE A 155 -0.69 4.40 27.03
N THR A 156 0.41 4.84 26.41
CA THR A 156 1.10 4.11 25.34
C THR A 156 1.64 2.76 25.84
N VAL A 157 2.26 2.75 27.02
CA VAL A 157 2.76 1.51 27.65
C VAL A 157 1.62 0.57 28.04
N CYS A 158 0.54 1.09 28.63
CA CYS A 158 -0.64 0.30 28.95
C CYS A 158 -1.25 -0.34 27.69
N ALA A 159 -1.40 0.44 26.61
CA ALA A 159 -1.91 -0.06 25.33
C ALA A 159 -0.99 -1.15 24.74
N PHE A 160 0.33 -0.95 24.79
CA PHE A 160 1.30 -1.96 24.35
C PHE A 160 1.18 -3.27 25.15
N LEU A 161 1.10 -3.18 26.48
CA LEU A 161 0.94 -4.34 27.36
C LEU A 161 -0.39 -5.08 27.12
N ILE A 162 -1.49 -4.35 26.90
CA ILE A 162 -2.78 -4.93 26.53
C ILE A 162 -2.65 -5.69 25.19
N GLY A 163 -2.01 -5.09 24.18
CA GLY A 163 -1.74 -5.74 22.90
C GLY A 163 -0.95 -7.03 23.04
N CYS A 164 0.16 -7.01 23.81
CA CYS A 164 0.93 -8.22 24.12
C CYS A 164 0.08 -9.28 24.84
N GLY A 165 -0.75 -8.87 25.81
CA GLY A 165 -1.65 -9.76 26.54
C GLY A 165 -2.66 -10.47 25.62
N VAL A 166 -3.29 -9.73 24.70
CA VAL A 166 -4.24 -10.29 23.71
C VAL A 166 -3.56 -11.34 22.84
N ILE A 167 -2.35 -11.07 22.34
CA ILE A 167 -1.59 -12.02 21.52
C ILE A 167 -1.26 -13.30 22.31
N LEU A 168 -0.84 -13.17 23.57
CA LEU A 168 -0.53 -14.32 24.42
C LEU A 168 -1.76 -15.18 24.72
N VAL A 169 -2.92 -14.55 24.96
CA VAL A 169 -4.18 -15.26 25.16
C VAL A 169 -4.58 -16.02 23.90
N PHE A 170 -4.47 -15.39 22.73
CA PHE A 170 -4.77 -16.07 21.46
C PHE A 170 -3.85 -17.27 21.22
N SER A 171 -2.54 -17.08 21.46
CA SER A 171 -1.55 -18.16 21.35
C SER A 171 -1.79 -19.30 22.34
N ARG A 172 -2.36 -19.01 23.51
CA ARG A 172 -2.79 -20.03 24.49
C ARG A 172 -3.99 -20.83 23.99
N LEU A 173 -5.03 -20.17 23.48
CA LEU A 173 -6.24 -20.82 22.98
C LEU A 173 -5.96 -21.74 21.78
N GLU A 174 -5.06 -21.31 20.88
CA GLU A 174 -4.64 -22.12 19.74
C GLU A 174 -3.98 -23.44 20.18
N LYS A 175 -3.14 -23.40 21.22
CA LYS A 175 -2.50 -24.60 21.79
C LYS A 175 -3.47 -25.53 22.52
N GLU A 176 -4.61 -25.04 23.00
CA GLU A 176 -5.62 -25.86 23.68
C GLU A 176 -6.59 -26.54 22.70
N THR A 177 -6.65 -26.09 21.44
CA THR A 177 -7.61 -26.57 20.44
C THR A 177 -6.99 -27.48 19.36
N GLY A 178 -5.66 -27.45 19.17
CA GLY A 178 -4.92 -28.28 18.20
C GLY A 178 -4.19 -29.45 18.83
#